data_AF-A0A8J6IA88-F1
#
_entry.id   AF-A0A8J6IA88-F1
#
_cell.length_a   1.000
_cell.length_b   1.000
_cell.length_c   1.000
_cell.angle_alpha   90.00
_cell.angle_beta   90.00
_cell.angle_gamma   90.00
#
_symmetry.space_group_name_H-M   'P 1'
#
loop_
_entity.id
_entity.type
_entity.pdbx_description
1 polymer ?
#
loop_
_entity_poly.entity_id
_entity_poly.type
_entity_poly.pdbx_seq_one_letter_code
_entity_poly.pdbx_strand_id
1 'polypeptide(L)'
;MRLTFLSVIFVWLAASASLLLARAGKAMQFNLPGPDDQMRLLQLREWLGGRAWWDLTQPRLGVDGLVFHWSRLPDLPLAMLTFLFTPFLGPLGGQGVAVTLWPLILLLVLFLAVSFSAAEFRLGRAAPVIAAILLITAYRSVHQFDPGRIDHHNIQIVLAAVSLFGVLGAYRRARWAILPGLSGAVAIAIGVEGVPYAAAAALILALSALDGGRRSRDTLALYGLTLSGALGLLYLQSGLWLAGHAQSCVAFSNVYLSAGILLGAGCAACAFVFPRLGDWRLRLAAGAAIGAAALAAFLALYPHCPAMAWSPEGRNLTADGYERDLARLWLGGIRETLNAAEMARRDYGLLFITYGFPLAGLVAAGLLARARPDLRPQVMACAIFLGVAFLISVFQNRGAMFSQMLAVPPAAGYLTHLLSHARRQKGAAYAPLVAAVIALNGMTYILLPGVLPASDSERTREADEQAAHDACVAPEAMSDLAELPPGRIAAPINLGPFLLTHTPHSVLAAPYSTNLDGSIAAYAILASEPAEALERARMLEVDYIVTCPGASESGKIGRRYPEGLMPRLENGETPPGVRPAGGADGPLRVYRLQD
;
A
#
# COMPACT_ATOMS: atom_id res chain seq x y z
N MET A 1 24.18 8.49 22.32
CA MET A 1 22.92 7.84 21.90
C MET A 1 21.70 8.67 22.26
N ARG A 2 21.50 9.07 23.53
CA ARG A 2 20.32 9.86 23.99
C ARG A 2 19.97 11.08 23.13
N LEU A 3 20.91 12.01 22.92
CA LEU A 3 20.64 13.22 22.12
C LEU A 3 20.21 12.91 20.66
N THR A 4 20.78 11.85 20.06
CA THR A 4 20.45 11.47 18.67
C THR A 4 19.03 10.91 18.60
N PHE A 5 18.64 10.09 19.57
CA PHE A 5 17.28 9.59 19.69
C PHE A 5 16.29 10.73 19.88
N LEU A 6 16.57 11.66 20.82
CA LEU A 6 15.73 12.84 21.04
C LEU A 6 15.57 13.71 19.78
N SER A 7 16.64 13.88 18.99
CA SER A 7 16.54 14.60 17.71
C SER A 7 15.61 13.89 16.74
N VAL A 8 15.69 12.56 16.59
CA VAL A 8 14.78 11.80 15.71
C VAL A 8 13.33 11.94 16.19
N ILE A 9 13.08 11.86 17.50
CA ILE A 9 11.75 12.08 18.07
C ILE A 9 11.25 13.49 17.78
N PHE A 10 12.09 14.52 17.88
CA PHE A 10 11.71 15.89 17.56
C PHE A 10 11.31 16.06 16.09
N VAL A 11 12.07 15.47 15.16
CA VAL A 11 11.73 15.50 13.73
C VAL A 11 10.40 14.77 13.47
N TRP A 12 10.19 13.61 14.11
CA TRP A 12 8.92 12.89 14.03
C TRP A 12 7.75 13.70 14.60
N LEU A 13 7.93 14.39 15.74
CA LEU A 13 6.90 15.24 16.35
C LEU A 13 6.52 16.39 15.40
N ALA A 14 7.50 17.02 14.76
CA ALA A 14 7.24 18.08 13.78
C ALA A 14 6.42 17.57 12.59
N ALA A 15 6.81 16.42 12.02
CA ALA A 15 6.06 15.79 10.93
C ALA A 15 4.65 15.37 11.37
N SER A 16 4.52 14.76 12.54
CA SER A 16 3.23 14.32 13.09
C SER A 16 2.30 15.51 13.36
N ALA A 17 2.85 16.62 13.87
CA ALA A 17 2.08 17.84 14.08
C ALA A 17 1.55 18.41 12.76
N SER A 18 2.36 18.44 11.69
CA SER A 18 1.88 18.90 10.38
C SER A 18 0.77 18.00 9.82
N LEU A 19 0.90 16.67 9.96
CA LEU A 19 -0.11 15.74 9.49
C LEU A 19 -1.41 15.84 10.32
N LEU A 20 -1.29 16.01 11.63
CA LEU A 20 -2.44 16.24 12.52
C LEU A 20 -3.19 17.52 12.14
N LEU A 21 -2.48 18.63 11.95
CA LEU A 21 -3.09 19.90 11.55
C LEU A 21 -3.83 19.78 10.21
N ALA A 22 -3.31 19.00 9.27
CA ALA A 22 -3.93 18.82 7.96
C ALA A 22 -5.19 17.93 7.97
N ARG A 23 -5.24 16.91 8.85
CA ARG A 23 -6.13 15.77 8.66
C ARG A 23 -6.87 15.27 9.90
N ALA A 24 -6.51 15.70 11.12
CA ALA A 24 -7.10 15.15 12.35
C ALA A 24 -8.61 15.37 12.43
N GLY A 25 -9.12 16.55 12.08
CA GLY A 25 -10.57 16.82 12.09
C GLY A 25 -11.36 15.87 11.17
N LYS A 26 -10.90 15.73 9.92
CA LYS A 26 -11.49 14.81 8.94
C LYS A 26 -11.44 13.35 9.43
N ALA A 27 -10.31 12.93 10.02
CA ALA A 27 -10.16 11.57 10.55
C ALA A 27 -11.08 11.29 11.75
N MET A 28 -11.23 12.25 12.68
CA MET A 28 -12.15 12.14 13.81
C MET A 28 -13.62 12.05 13.40
N GLN A 29 -13.96 12.57 12.22
CA GLN A 29 -15.28 12.47 11.60
C GLN A 29 -15.42 11.26 10.66
N PHE A 30 -14.42 10.37 10.61
CA PHE A 30 -14.41 9.19 9.72
C PHE A 30 -14.47 9.54 8.22
N ASN A 31 -14.12 10.77 7.84
CA ASN A 31 -13.84 11.14 6.45
C ASN A 31 -12.42 10.67 6.09
N LEU A 32 -12.27 9.36 5.88
CA LEU A 32 -10.97 8.74 5.64
C LEU A 32 -10.49 8.98 4.20
N PRO A 33 -9.16 9.11 3.96
CA PRO A 33 -8.65 9.61 2.69
C PRO A 33 -8.79 8.69 1.46
N GLY A 34 -9.21 7.43 1.63
CA GLY A 34 -9.29 6.48 0.53
C GLY A 34 -10.32 5.38 0.75
N PRO A 35 -10.73 4.70 -0.33
CA PRO A 35 -11.70 3.60 -0.27
C PRO A 35 -11.23 2.48 0.66
N ASP A 36 -9.93 2.17 0.64
CA ASP A 36 -9.38 1.07 1.42
C ASP A 36 -9.38 1.36 2.92
N ASP A 37 -9.13 2.62 3.27
CA ASP A 37 -9.23 3.10 4.64
C ASP A 37 -10.66 2.94 5.18
N GLN A 38 -11.67 3.24 4.35
CA GLN A 38 -13.07 3.08 4.72
C GLN A 38 -13.46 1.61 4.88
N MET A 39 -13.06 0.73 3.95
CA MET A 39 -13.30 -0.70 4.09
C MET A 39 -12.63 -1.29 5.33
N ARG A 40 -11.44 -0.80 5.70
CA ARG A 40 -10.76 -1.23 6.95
C ARG A 40 -11.55 -0.79 8.18
N LEU A 41 -12.08 0.44 8.19
CA LEU A 41 -12.94 0.92 9.28
C LEU A 41 -14.23 0.11 9.38
N LEU A 42 -14.86 -0.21 8.25
CA LEU A 42 -16.06 -1.06 8.21
C LEU A 42 -15.76 -2.45 8.79
N GLN A 43 -14.69 -3.10 8.34
CA GLN A 43 -14.27 -4.41 8.82
C GLN A 43 -14.00 -4.42 10.34
N LEU A 44 -13.36 -3.36 10.85
CA LEU A 44 -13.14 -3.15 12.29
C LEU A 44 -14.46 -3.00 13.05
N ARG A 45 -15.39 -2.17 12.55
CA ARG A 45 -16.70 -1.96 13.19
C ARG A 45 -17.52 -3.23 13.25
N GLU A 46 -17.51 -4.03 12.17
CA GLU A 46 -18.20 -5.32 12.15
C GLU A 46 -17.62 -6.30 13.16
N TRP A 47 -16.29 -6.32 13.34
CA TRP A 47 -15.64 -7.14 14.37
C TRP A 47 -16.04 -6.73 15.78
N LEU A 48 -15.92 -5.43 16.07
CA LEU A 48 -16.29 -4.87 17.37
C LEU A 48 -17.79 -5.01 17.65
N GLY A 49 -18.61 -5.12 16.59
CA GLY A 49 -20.04 -5.41 16.64
C GLY A 49 -20.39 -6.88 16.86
N GLY A 50 -19.41 -7.77 17.05
CA GLY A 50 -19.62 -9.17 17.44
C GLY A 50 -19.37 -10.20 16.34
N ARG A 51 -18.90 -9.81 15.15
CA ARG A 51 -18.51 -10.80 14.14
C ARG A 51 -17.30 -11.61 14.58
N ALA A 52 -17.24 -12.87 14.13
CA ALA A 52 -16.10 -13.72 14.42
C ALA A 52 -14.82 -13.17 13.79
N TRP A 53 -13.68 -13.39 14.45
CA TRP A 53 -12.37 -12.94 13.97
C TRP A 53 -12.02 -13.48 12.56
N TRP A 54 -12.46 -14.69 12.21
CA TRP A 54 -12.20 -15.27 10.88
C TRP A 54 -13.29 -14.98 9.85
N ASP A 55 -14.40 -14.35 10.25
CA ASP A 55 -15.45 -13.95 9.31
C ASP A 55 -15.03 -12.66 8.62
N LEU A 56 -14.67 -12.79 7.34
CA LEU A 56 -14.28 -11.69 6.45
C LEU A 56 -15.38 -11.35 5.44
N THR A 57 -16.59 -11.90 5.62
CA THR A 57 -17.72 -11.69 4.71
C THR A 57 -18.14 -10.22 4.73
N GLN A 58 -18.47 -9.65 3.57
CA GLN A 58 -19.01 -8.32 3.40
C GLN A 58 -20.38 -8.47 2.71
N PRO A 59 -21.47 -8.69 3.48
CA PRO A 59 -22.77 -9.04 2.91
C PRO A 59 -23.42 -7.88 2.16
N ARG A 60 -22.98 -6.64 2.46
CA ARG A 60 -23.48 -5.43 1.83
C ARG A 60 -22.74 -5.07 0.54
N LEU A 61 -21.74 -5.85 0.10
CA LEU A 61 -20.90 -5.53 -1.04
C LEU A 61 -21.02 -6.61 -2.15
N GLY A 62 -21.36 -6.17 -3.36
CA GLY A 62 -21.52 -7.05 -4.52
C GLY A 62 -22.96 -7.54 -4.68
N VAL A 63 -23.15 -8.48 -5.61
CA VAL A 63 -24.48 -9.05 -5.92
C VAL A 63 -24.99 -9.93 -4.77
N ASP A 64 -24.14 -10.84 -4.28
CA ASP A 64 -24.52 -11.83 -3.25
C ASP A 64 -23.78 -11.62 -1.91
N GLY A 65 -23.07 -10.49 -1.76
CA GLY A 65 -22.01 -10.37 -0.76
C GLY A 65 -20.72 -11.05 -1.24
N LEU A 66 -19.59 -10.73 -0.60
CA LEU A 66 -18.31 -11.38 -0.91
C LEU A 66 -17.42 -11.56 0.31
N VAL A 67 -16.51 -12.52 0.27
CA VAL A 67 -15.46 -12.66 1.29
C VAL A 67 -14.31 -11.73 0.96
N PHE A 68 -14.00 -10.84 1.88
CA PHE A 68 -12.94 -9.85 1.69
C PHE A 68 -11.56 -10.49 1.83
N HIS A 69 -10.61 -10.02 1.02
CA HIS A 69 -9.30 -10.64 0.87
C HIS A 69 -8.24 -10.16 1.87
N TRP A 70 -8.63 -9.41 2.91
CA TRP A 70 -7.70 -8.89 3.90
C TRP A 70 -7.71 -9.69 5.19
N SER A 71 -6.54 -9.90 5.78
CA SER A 71 -6.49 -10.38 7.16
C SER A 71 -6.94 -9.30 8.15
N ARG A 72 -7.43 -9.73 9.31
CA ARG A 72 -7.75 -8.85 10.45
C ARG A 72 -6.52 -8.42 11.26
N LEU A 73 -5.31 -8.86 10.91
CA LEU A 73 -4.10 -8.49 11.65
C LEU A 73 -3.94 -6.96 11.82
N PRO A 74 -4.21 -6.12 10.80
CA PRO A 74 -4.22 -4.67 10.95
C PRO A 74 -5.33 -4.12 11.87
N ASP A 75 -6.40 -4.87 12.12
CA ASP A 75 -7.53 -4.45 12.96
C ASP A 75 -7.16 -4.47 14.45
N LEU A 76 -6.27 -5.36 14.89
CA LEU A 76 -5.84 -5.50 16.30
C LEU A 76 -5.37 -4.19 16.94
N PRO A 77 -4.39 -3.46 16.38
CA PRO A 77 -3.94 -2.21 16.98
C PRO A 77 -5.04 -1.14 17.00
N LEU A 78 -5.90 -1.10 15.98
CA LEU A 78 -7.03 -0.15 15.92
C LEU A 78 -8.08 -0.46 17.00
N ALA A 79 -8.43 -1.74 17.18
CA ALA A 79 -9.32 -2.17 18.25
C ALA A 79 -8.74 -1.89 19.64
N MET A 80 -7.44 -2.14 19.84
CA MET A 80 -6.76 -1.84 21.11
C MET A 80 -6.81 -0.34 21.44
N LEU A 81 -6.52 0.53 20.47
CA LEU A 81 -6.61 1.98 20.65
C LEU A 81 -8.07 2.41 20.88
N THR A 82 -9.01 1.85 20.12
CA THR A 82 -10.44 2.12 20.30
C THR A 82 -10.87 1.81 21.73
N PHE A 83 -10.54 0.61 22.22
CA PHE A 83 -10.84 0.18 23.57
C PHE A 83 -10.18 1.07 24.63
N LEU A 84 -8.90 1.43 24.44
CA LEU A 84 -8.15 2.27 25.37
C LEU A 84 -8.78 3.66 25.54
N PHE A 85 -9.28 4.26 24.45
CA PHE A 85 -9.83 5.62 24.46
C PHE A 85 -11.35 5.69 24.68
N THR A 86 -12.07 4.57 24.52
CA THR A 86 -13.53 4.49 24.71
C THR A 86 -13.99 4.99 26.10
N PRO A 87 -13.34 4.65 27.23
CA PRO A 87 -13.75 5.14 28.55
C PRO A 87 -13.75 6.66 28.71
N PHE A 88 -12.94 7.37 27.91
CA PHE A 88 -12.76 8.82 28.02
C PHE A 88 -13.61 9.59 27.01
N LEU A 89 -13.86 9.03 25.83
CA LEU A 89 -14.45 9.73 24.68
C LEU A 89 -15.71 9.04 24.12
N GLY A 90 -16.15 7.95 24.73
CA GLY A 90 -17.19 7.07 24.21
C GLY A 90 -16.73 6.23 23.02
N PRO A 91 -17.57 5.30 22.52
CA PRO A 91 -17.19 4.35 21.46
C PRO A 91 -16.76 5.04 20.16
N LEU A 92 -17.50 6.06 19.71
CA LEU A 92 -17.18 6.80 18.49
C LEU A 92 -15.91 7.65 18.66
N GLY A 93 -15.76 8.35 19.79
CA GLY A 93 -14.54 9.12 20.07
C GLY A 93 -13.30 8.23 20.16
N GLY A 94 -13.42 7.03 20.77
CA GLY A 94 -12.36 6.03 20.81
C GLY A 94 -11.93 5.57 19.41
N GLN A 95 -12.88 5.27 18.53
CA GLN A 95 -12.59 4.91 17.13
C GLN A 95 -11.93 6.08 16.38
N GLY A 96 -12.45 7.29 16.52
CA GLY A 96 -11.90 8.51 15.89
C GLY A 96 -10.43 8.73 16.28
N VAL A 97 -10.11 8.56 17.57
CA VAL A 97 -8.74 8.65 18.06
C VAL A 97 -7.88 7.50 17.52
N ALA A 98 -8.41 6.28 17.44
CA ALA A 98 -7.66 5.14 16.89
C ALA A 98 -7.23 5.37 15.43
N VAL A 99 -8.15 5.79 14.56
CA VAL A 99 -7.85 6.05 13.14
C VAL A 99 -6.96 7.28 12.92
N THR A 100 -6.91 8.18 13.92
CA THR A 100 -6.05 9.37 13.91
C THR A 100 -4.63 9.07 14.40
N LEU A 101 -4.49 8.32 15.50
CA LEU A 101 -3.19 8.08 16.15
C LEU A 101 -2.43 6.89 15.58
N TRP A 102 -3.12 5.84 15.13
CA TRP A 102 -2.45 4.63 14.63
C TRP A 102 -1.42 4.91 13.52
N PRO A 103 -1.74 5.71 12.48
CA PRO A 103 -0.77 6.02 11.43
C PRO A 103 0.46 6.76 11.97
N LEU A 104 0.31 7.63 12.97
CA LEU A 104 1.41 8.39 13.57
C LEU A 104 2.31 7.52 14.46
N ILE A 105 1.74 6.51 15.12
CA ILE A 105 2.50 5.50 15.87
C ILE A 105 3.36 4.69 14.89
N LEU A 106 2.79 4.25 13.77
CA LEU A 106 3.56 3.56 12.72
C LEU A 106 4.63 4.46 12.12
N LEU A 107 4.32 5.75 11.91
CA LEU A 107 5.30 6.74 11.44
C LEU A 107 6.50 6.84 12.40
N LEU A 108 6.27 6.81 13.72
CA LEU A 108 7.36 6.80 14.70
C LEU A 108 8.26 5.58 14.50
N VAL A 109 7.67 4.39 14.35
CA VAL A 109 8.44 3.16 14.09
C VAL A 109 9.23 3.27 12.79
N LEU A 110 8.66 3.89 11.75
CA LEU A 110 9.36 4.14 10.49
C LEU A 110 10.58 5.04 10.68
N PHE A 111 10.40 6.18 11.36
CA PHE A 111 11.46 7.12 11.68
C PHE A 111 12.61 6.44 12.43
N LEU A 112 12.28 5.61 13.43
CA LEU A 112 13.27 4.85 14.19
C LEU A 112 13.98 3.81 13.32
N ALA A 113 13.26 3.01 12.55
CA ALA A 113 13.84 1.94 11.72
C ALA A 113 14.79 2.49 10.65
N VAL A 114 14.40 3.57 9.95
CA VAL A 114 15.22 4.23 8.93
C VAL A 114 16.44 4.91 9.57
N SER A 115 16.25 5.60 10.69
CA SER A 115 17.35 6.28 11.40
C SER A 115 18.37 5.29 11.98
N PHE A 116 17.91 4.17 12.54
CA PHE A 116 18.79 3.12 13.02
C PHE A 116 19.47 2.35 11.88
N SER A 117 18.82 2.16 10.73
CA SER A 117 19.47 1.64 9.53
C SER A 117 20.64 2.54 9.10
N ALA A 118 20.45 3.86 9.08
CA ALA A 118 21.54 4.80 8.80
C ALA A 118 22.65 4.78 9.87
N ALA A 119 22.30 4.49 11.14
CA ALA A 119 23.27 4.35 12.23
C ALA A 119 24.22 3.15 12.01
N GLU A 120 23.78 2.09 11.34
CA GLU A 120 24.58 0.89 11.07
C GLU A 120 25.77 1.16 10.13
N PHE A 121 25.79 2.27 9.38
CA PHE A 121 26.97 2.73 8.65
C PHE A 121 28.09 3.28 9.54
N ARG A 122 27.80 3.57 10.81
CA ARG A 122 28.79 4.05 11.81
C ARG A 122 29.57 5.30 11.37
N LEU A 123 28.92 6.20 10.63
CA LEU A 123 29.50 7.46 10.14
C LEU A 123 29.35 8.62 11.14
N GLY A 124 29.05 8.31 12.40
CA GLY A 124 28.82 9.29 13.47
C GLY A 124 27.34 9.55 13.76
N ARG A 125 27.09 10.50 14.67
CA ARG A 125 25.74 10.76 15.22
C ARG A 125 24.82 11.54 14.28
N ALA A 126 25.34 12.07 13.18
CA ALA A 126 24.60 12.85 12.20
C ALA A 126 23.78 11.98 11.25
N ALA A 127 24.26 10.79 10.87
CA ALA A 127 23.58 9.93 9.89
C ALA A 127 22.12 9.58 10.27
N PRO A 128 21.80 9.20 11.52
CA PRO A 128 20.42 8.94 11.92
C PRO A 128 19.53 10.19 11.87
N VAL A 129 20.07 11.36 12.20
CA VAL A 129 19.31 12.63 12.18
C VAL A 129 19.05 13.08 10.75
N ILE A 130 20.06 12.99 9.87
CA ILE A 130 19.92 13.27 8.44
C ILE A 130 18.89 12.32 7.81
N ALA A 131 18.91 11.04 8.19
CA ALA A 131 17.91 10.08 7.73
C ALA A 131 16.49 10.48 8.15
N ALA A 132 16.28 10.88 9.41
CA ALA A 132 14.98 11.39 9.86
C ALA A 132 14.52 12.62 9.07
N ILE A 133 15.42 13.56 8.78
CA ILE A 133 15.10 14.77 8.01
C ILE A 133 14.74 14.41 6.55
N LEU A 134 15.53 13.56 5.91
CA LEU A 134 15.27 13.09 4.54
C LEU A 134 14.01 12.22 4.46
N LEU A 135 13.60 11.57 5.54
CA LEU A 135 12.37 10.78 5.54
C LEU A 135 11.14 11.67 5.40
N ILE A 136 11.11 12.87 6.02
CA ILE A 136 10.01 13.84 5.84
C ILE A 136 9.75 14.08 4.35
N THR A 137 10.83 14.11 3.58
CA THR A 137 10.80 14.48 2.18
C THR A 137 10.43 13.28 1.28
N ALA A 138 10.38 12.05 1.81
CA ALA A 138 9.88 10.86 1.09
C ALA A 138 8.34 10.89 0.97
N TYR A 139 7.81 11.86 0.22
CA TYR A 139 6.39 12.19 0.11
C TYR A 139 5.48 10.97 -0.10
N ARG A 140 5.82 10.09 -1.05
CA ARG A 140 4.98 8.92 -1.38
C ARG A 140 4.92 7.92 -0.23
N SER A 141 5.94 7.90 0.64
CA SER A 141 5.96 7.09 1.86
C SER A 141 5.21 7.78 3.00
N VAL A 142 5.54 9.05 3.29
CA VAL A 142 5.03 9.78 4.47
C VAL A 142 3.52 9.98 4.41
N HIS A 143 2.94 10.22 3.23
CA HIS A 143 1.49 10.40 3.09
C HIS A 143 0.67 9.15 3.36
N GLN A 144 1.30 7.96 3.42
CA GLN A 144 0.61 6.76 3.89
C GLN A 144 0.39 6.76 5.42
N PHE A 145 0.93 7.76 6.12
CA PHE A 145 0.78 7.91 7.57
C PHE A 145 -0.08 9.13 7.95
N ASP A 146 -0.79 9.72 7.00
CA ASP A 146 -1.76 10.79 7.26
C ASP A 146 -2.85 10.28 8.22
N PRO A 147 -3.34 11.09 9.18
CA PRO A 147 -4.49 10.72 9.99
C PRO A 147 -5.68 10.27 9.15
N GLY A 148 -6.16 9.06 9.46
CA GLY A 148 -7.19 8.34 8.72
C GLY A 148 -6.67 7.38 7.65
N ARG A 149 -5.37 7.38 7.30
CA ARG A 149 -4.76 6.34 6.46
C ARG A 149 -4.52 5.09 7.29
N ILE A 150 -5.50 4.21 7.37
CA ILE A 150 -5.47 2.97 8.16
C ILE A 150 -5.38 1.72 7.29
N ASP A 151 -5.24 1.88 5.98
CA ASP A 151 -4.97 0.79 5.06
C ASP A 151 -3.59 0.10 5.30
N HIS A 152 -3.41 -1.10 4.74
CA HIS A 152 -2.29 -2.00 4.92
C HIS A 152 -0.92 -1.47 4.45
N HIS A 153 -0.88 -0.50 3.53
CA HIS A 153 0.36 0.03 2.99
C HIS A 153 1.29 0.62 4.07
N ASN A 154 0.75 1.32 5.08
CA ASN A 154 1.56 1.95 6.12
C ASN A 154 2.30 0.92 7.00
N ILE A 155 1.65 -0.20 7.32
CA ILE A 155 2.23 -1.31 8.06
C ILE A 155 3.29 -1.98 7.21
N GLN A 156 3.02 -2.24 5.92
CA GLN A 156 3.98 -2.89 5.04
C GLN A 156 5.26 -2.05 4.86
N ILE A 157 5.15 -0.73 4.71
CA ILE A 157 6.31 0.18 4.65
C ILE A 157 7.15 0.05 5.92
N VAL A 158 6.51 0.07 7.09
CA VAL A 158 7.19 -0.10 8.38
C VAL A 158 7.86 -1.46 8.48
N LEU A 159 7.19 -2.54 8.08
CA LEU A 159 7.74 -3.89 8.14
C LEU A 159 8.92 -4.08 7.19
N ALA A 160 8.90 -3.45 6.01
CA ALA A 160 10.05 -3.42 5.10
C ALA A 160 11.24 -2.65 5.69
N ALA A 161 10.99 -1.51 6.34
CA ALA A 161 12.02 -0.73 7.04
C ALA A 161 12.65 -1.48 8.21
N VAL A 162 11.81 -2.13 9.01
CA VAL A 162 12.20 -2.98 10.15
C VAL A 162 13.00 -4.19 9.66
N SER A 163 12.60 -4.79 8.55
CA SER A 163 13.34 -5.87 7.89
C SER A 163 14.74 -5.42 7.46
N LEU A 164 14.86 -4.29 6.75
CA LEU A 164 16.16 -3.72 6.37
C LEU A 164 17.03 -3.46 7.61
N PHE A 165 16.48 -2.82 8.64
CA PHE A 165 17.22 -2.55 9.88
C PHE A 165 17.75 -3.84 10.51
N GLY A 166 16.92 -4.88 10.59
CA GLY A 166 17.31 -6.17 11.15
C GLY A 166 18.37 -6.90 10.31
N VAL A 167 18.28 -6.84 8.98
CA VAL A 167 19.32 -7.35 8.05
C VAL A 167 20.65 -6.63 8.29
N LEU A 168 20.65 -5.30 8.40
CA LEU A 168 21.85 -4.52 8.69
C LEU A 168 22.45 -4.88 10.06
N GLY A 169 21.60 -5.03 11.09
CA GLY A 169 22.01 -5.48 12.42
C GLY A 169 22.58 -6.90 12.43
N ALA A 170 22.12 -7.78 11.53
CA ALA A 170 22.54 -9.17 11.44
C ALA A 170 24.01 -9.31 11.01
N TYR A 171 24.56 -8.34 10.27
CA TYR A 171 26.00 -8.26 10.00
C TYR A 171 26.85 -8.18 11.27
N ARG A 172 26.28 -7.72 12.39
CA ARG A 172 26.95 -7.65 13.69
C ARG A 172 26.61 -8.82 14.60
N ARG A 173 25.32 -9.20 14.70
CA ARG A 173 24.86 -10.27 15.59
C ARG A 173 23.73 -11.04 14.93
N ALA A 174 23.88 -12.36 14.83
CA ALA A 174 22.93 -13.24 14.14
C ALA A 174 21.49 -13.11 14.64
N ARG A 175 21.27 -12.87 15.94
CA ARG A 175 19.92 -12.70 16.52
C ARG A 175 19.08 -11.58 15.89
N TRP A 176 19.69 -10.58 15.25
CA TRP A 176 18.94 -9.54 14.55
C TRP A 176 18.20 -10.08 13.33
N ALA A 177 18.56 -11.26 12.82
CA ALA A 177 17.85 -11.96 11.74
C ALA A 177 16.44 -12.44 12.12
N ILE A 178 16.12 -12.49 13.41
CA ILE A 178 14.74 -12.73 13.89
C ILE A 178 13.82 -11.62 13.40
N LEU A 179 14.30 -10.37 13.39
CA LEU A 179 13.51 -9.21 13.02
C LEU A 179 12.99 -9.26 11.56
N PRO A 180 13.84 -9.44 10.53
CA PRO A 180 13.36 -9.58 9.15
C PRO A 180 12.54 -10.85 8.91
N GLY A 181 12.77 -11.93 9.68
CA GLY A 181 11.95 -13.14 9.57
C GLY A 181 10.53 -12.92 10.09
N LEU A 182 10.38 -12.32 11.27
CA LEU A 182 9.07 -11.99 11.83
C LEU A 182 8.37 -10.87 11.05
N SER A 183 9.08 -9.80 10.69
CA SER A 183 8.46 -8.70 9.94
C SER A 183 8.07 -9.13 8.53
N GLY A 184 8.86 -10.01 7.89
CA GLY A 184 8.52 -10.63 6.61
C GLY A 184 7.29 -11.53 6.73
N ALA A 185 7.17 -12.34 7.79
CA ALA A 185 6.01 -13.18 8.03
C ALA A 185 4.72 -12.35 8.18
N VAL A 186 4.75 -11.30 9.02
CA VAL A 186 3.60 -10.41 9.22
C VAL A 186 3.28 -9.66 7.93
N ALA A 187 4.28 -9.20 7.17
CA ALA A 187 4.05 -8.48 5.92
C ALA A 187 3.33 -9.34 4.88
N ILE A 188 3.79 -10.59 4.69
CA ILE A 188 3.15 -11.57 3.79
C ILE A 188 1.72 -11.90 4.25
N ALA A 189 1.49 -11.97 5.57
CA ALA A 189 0.17 -12.24 6.12
C ALA A 189 -0.82 -11.07 6.00
N ILE A 190 -0.31 -9.87 5.74
CA ILE A 190 -1.12 -8.67 5.50
C ILE A 190 -1.40 -8.51 4.00
N GLY A 191 -0.40 -8.70 3.13
CA GLY A 191 -0.56 -8.56 1.69
C GLY A 191 0.64 -9.05 0.88
N VAL A 192 0.42 -9.26 -0.42
CA VAL A 192 1.41 -9.83 -1.34
C VAL A 192 2.64 -8.94 -1.51
N GLU A 193 2.51 -7.63 -1.28
CA GLU A 193 3.60 -6.65 -1.33
C GLU A 193 4.69 -6.95 -0.28
N GLY A 194 4.41 -7.77 0.73
CA GLY A 194 5.43 -8.23 1.69
C GLY A 194 6.43 -9.23 1.10
N VAL A 195 6.03 -10.00 0.08
CA VAL A 195 6.83 -11.10 -0.48
C VAL A 195 8.18 -10.60 -1.05
N PRO A 196 8.25 -9.54 -1.87
CA PRO A 196 9.52 -9.09 -2.44
C PRO A 196 10.56 -8.69 -1.38
N TYR A 197 10.13 -8.14 -0.24
CA TYR A 197 11.03 -7.69 0.83
C TYR A 197 11.52 -8.85 1.70
N ALA A 198 10.68 -9.87 1.91
CA ALA A 198 11.14 -11.13 2.50
C ALA A 198 12.14 -11.83 1.56
N ALA A 199 11.87 -11.89 0.26
CA ALA A 199 12.79 -12.45 -0.72
C ALA A 199 14.13 -11.67 -0.78
N ALA A 200 14.08 -10.34 -0.71
CA ALA A 200 15.29 -9.50 -0.65
C ALA A 200 16.13 -9.81 0.60
N ALA A 201 15.52 -9.91 1.78
CA ALA A 201 16.20 -10.31 3.01
C ALA A 201 16.84 -11.70 2.87
N ALA A 202 16.08 -12.68 2.37
CA ALA A 202 16.57 -14.05 2.12
C ALA A 202 17.80 -14.06 1.21
N LEU A 203 17.74 -13.33 0.08
CA LEU A 203 18.84 -13.23 -0.88
C LEU A 203 20.08 -12.62 -0.23
N ILE A 204 19.95 -11.50 0.48
CA ILE A 204 21.08 -10.83 1.14
C ILE A 204 21.75 -11.75 2.17
N LEU A 205 20.95 -12.42 3.00
CA LEU A 205 21.48 -13.29 4.05
C LEU A 205 22.09 -14.57 3.47
N ALA A 206 21.51 -15.14 2.40
CA ALA A 206 22.06 -16.28 1.69
C ALA A 206 23.39 -15.94 1.01
N LEU A 207 23.49 -14.80 0.33
CA LEU A 207 24.74 -14.30 -0.24
C LEU A 207 25.80 -14.05 0.84
N SER A 208 25.40 -13.49 1.98
CA SER A 208 26.32 -13.30 3.11
C SER A 208 26.82 -14.64 3.69
N ALA A 209 26.04 -15.72 3.60
CA ALA A 209 26.42 -17.04 4.11
C ALA A 209 27.36 -17.81 3.17
N LEU A 210 27.63 -17.30 1.96
CA LEU A 210 28.61 -17.90 1.05
C LEU A 210 30.04 -17.83 1.59
N ASP A 211 30.32 -16.93 2.55
CA ASP A 211 31.60 -16.86 3.26
C ASP A 211 31.91 -18.12 4.10
N GLY A 212 30.89 -18.92 4.45
CA GLY A 212 31.02 -20.11 5.30
C GLY A 212 31.24 -19.80 6.78
N GLY A 213 31.05 -18.54 7.18
CA GLY A 213 31.18 -18.11 8.56
C GLY A 213 30.08 -18.67 9.45
N ARG A 214 30.42 -18.98 10.72
CA ARG A 214 29.42 -19.42 11.70
C ARG A 214 28.31 -18.39 11.91
N ARG A 215 28.67 -17.10 12.02
CA ARG A 215 27.69 -16.02 12.22
C ARG A 215 26.71 -15.90 11.06
N SER A 216 27.18 -15.95 9.81
CA SER A 216 26.35 -15.80 8.62
C SER A 216 25.43 -17.02 8.43
N ARG A 217 25.92 -18.22 8.75
CA ARG A 217 25.10 -19.44 8.86
C ARG A 217 23.99 -19.29 9.90
N ASP A 218 24.32 -18.91 11.13
CA ASP A 218 23.35 -18.76 12.22
C ASP A 218 22.31 -17.67 11.89
N THR A 219 22.76 -16.60 11.22
CA THR A 219 21.91 -15.52 10.70
C THR A 219 20.87 -16.07 9.71
N LEU A 220 21.31 -16.83 8.71
CA LEU A 220 20.44 -17.41 7.69
C LEU A 220 19.46 -18.44 8.30
N ALA A 221 19.93 -19.26 9.24
CA ALA A 221 19.08 -20.21 9.97
C ALA A 221 18.00 -19.50 10.79
N LEU A 222 18.37 -18.49 11.58
CA LEU A 222 17.41 -17.74 12.40
C LEU A 222 16.37 -17.02 11.55
N TYR A 223 16.78 -16.40 10.45
CA TYR A 223 15.83 -15.81 9.50
C TYR A 223 14.86 -16.85 8.95
N GLY A 224 15.38 -17.97 8.42
CA GLY A 224 14.55 -19.03 7.83
C GLY A 224 13.56 -19.63 8.82
N LEU A 225 14.03 -19.98 10.02
CA LEU A 225 13.21 -20.58 11.08
C LEU A 225 12.13 -19.63 11.59
N THR A 226 12.44 -18.34 11.75
CA THR A 226 11.45 -17.37 12.25
C THR A 226 10.42 -17.01 11.19
N LEU A 227 10.82 -16.89 9.92
CA LEU A 227 9.88 -16.68 8.81
C LEU A 227 8.93 -17.87 8.67
N SER A 228 9.46 -19.09 8.49
CA SER A 228 8.63 -20.29 8.30
C SER A 228 7.82 -20.63 9.54
N GLY A 229 8.39 -20.46 10.74
CA GLY A 229 7.69 -20.73 11.99
C GLY A 229 6.51 -19.79 12.21
N ALA A 230 6.70 -18.48 12.01
CA ALA A 230 5.62 -17.50 12.15
C ALA A 230 4.52 -17.68 11.09
N LEU A 231 4.89 -17.90 9.84
CA LEU A 231 3.92 -18.18 8.77
C LEU A 231 3.21 -19.52 8.97
N GLY A 232 3.89 -20.54 9.48
CA GLY A 232 3.29 -21.83 9.83
C GLY A 232 2.24 -21.69 10.94
N LEU A 233 2.50 -20.88 11.97
CA LEU A 233 1.51 -20.58 13.01
C LEU A 233 0.29 -19.86 12.45
N LEU A 234 0.50 -18.86 11.58
CA LEU A 234 -0.58 -18.14 10.92
C LEU A 234 -1.38 -19.07 9.98
N TYR A 235 -0.69 -19.96 9.27
CA TYR A 235 -1.32 -20.98 8.41
C TYR A 235 -2.20 -21.93 9.20
N LEU A 236 -1.74 -22.41 10.36
CA LEU A 236 -2.54 -23.30 11.22
C LEU A 236 -3.78 -22.58 11.77
N GLN A 237 -3.65 -21.29 12.12
CA GLN A 237 -4.77 -20.47 12.57
C GLN A 237 -5.77 -20.19 11.43
N SER A 238 -5.30 -19.95 10.22
CA SER A 238 -6.14 -19.61 9.06
C SER A 238 -6.75 -20.84 8.38
N GLY A 239 -6.03 -21.97 8.39
CA GLY A 239 -6.37 -23.21 7.68
C GLY A 239 -7.55 -23.98 8.27
N LEU A 240 -7.93 -23.72 9.53
CA LEU A 240 -9.14 -24.31 10.14
C LEU A 240 -10.45 -23.69 9.63
N TRP A 241 -10.40 -22.57 8.89
CA TRP A 241 -11.61 -21.84 8.45
C TRP A 241 -11.60 -21.41 6.96
N LEU A 242 -10.44 -21.28 6.30
CA LEU A 242 -10.33 -20.85 4.90
C LEU A 242 -10.67 -21.92 3.84
N ALA A 243 -11.42 -22.98 4.19
CA ALA A 243 -11.69 -24.11 3.31
C ALA A 243 -12.31 -23.72 1.94
N GLY A 244 -13.02 -22.60 1.86
CA GLY A 244 -13.60 -22.08 0.60
C GLY A 244 -12.68 -21.16 -0.23
N HIS A 245 -11.60 -20.61 0.35
CA HIS A 245 -10.71 -19.61 -0.29
C HIS A 245 -9.24 -20.05 -0.34
N ALA A 246 -8.96 -21.31 0.01
CA ALA A 246 -7.62 -21.88 0.22
C ALA A 246 -6.67 -21.82 -1.00
N GLN A 247 -7.15 -21.41 -2.19
CA GLN A 247 -6.41 -21.49 -3.45
C GLN A 247 -6.38 -20.17 -4.25
N SER A 248 -6.78 -19.02 -3.68
CA SER A 248 -6.74 -17.76 -4.41
C SER A 248 -5.31 -17.24 -4.58
N CYS A 249 -4.92 -16.94 -5.82
CA CYS A 249 -3.61 -16.35 -6.15
C CYS A 249 -3.62 -14.81 -6.15
N VAL A 250 -4.77 -14.21 -5.80
CA VAL A 250 -5.02 -12.76 -5.84
C VAL A 250 -5.49 -12.23 -4.48
N ALA A 251 -6.10 -13.09 -3.66
CA ALA A 251 -6.55 -12.76 -2.30
C ALA A 251 -5.62 -13.33 -1.23
N PHE A 252 -5.63 -12.78 -0.02
CA PHE A 252 -4.98 -13.43 1.13
C PHE A 252 -5.45 -14.88 1.24
N SER A 253 -4.49 -15.79 1.11
CA SER A 253 -4.77 -17.21 1.05
C SER A 253 -3.56 -18.01 1.52
N ASN A 254 -3.78 -19.31 1.63
CA ASN A 254 -2.73 -20.28 1.94
C ASN A 254 -1.60 -20.28 0.88
N VAL A 255 -1.82 -19.74 -0.33
CA VAL A 255 -0.80 -19.63 -1.38
C VAL A 255 0.41 -18.83 -0.89
N TYR A 256 0.20 -17.61 -0.41
CA TYR A 256 1.29 -16.72 -0.02
C TYR A 256 1.97 -17.18 1.28
N LEU A 257 1.20 -17.74 2.20
CA LEU A 257 1.73 -18.35 3.43
C LEU A 257 2.66 -19.52 3.07
N SER A 258 2.22 -20.44 2.20
CA SER A 258 3.03 -21.55 1.70
C SER A 258 4.29 -21.07 0.98
N ALA A 259 4.20 -20.04 0.13
CA ALA A 259 5.36 -19.46 -0.55
C ALA A 259 6.41 -18.95 0.44
N GLY A 260 5.98 -18.20 1.46
CA GLY A 260 6.89 -17.70 2.49
C GLY A 260 7.45 -18.81 3.40
N ILE A 261 6.67 -19.86 3.69
CA ILE A 261 7.14 -21.04 4.42
C ILE A 261 8.25 -21.74 3.62
N LEU A 262 8.05 -21.95 2.32
CA LEU A 262 9.05 -22.56 1.43
C LEU A 262 10.31 -21.70 1.32
N LEU A 263 10.17 -20.38 1.25
CA LEU A 263 11.31 -19.43 1.25
C LEU A 263 12.15 -19.56 2.53
N GLY A 264 11.50 -19.56 3.70
CA GLY A 264 12.19 -19.69 4.98
C GLY A 264 12.81 -21.09 5.19
N ALA A 265 12.12 -22.14 4.74
CA ALA A 265 12.61 -23.51 4.79
C ALA A 265 13.84 -23.68 3.89
N GLY A 266 13.83 -23.08 2.70
CA GLY A 266 14.98 -23.02 1.80
C GLY A 266 16.18 -22.33 2.45
N CYS A 267 15.96 -21.22 3.17
CA CYS A 267 17.02 -20.54 3.93
C CYS A 267 17.61 -21.43 5.03
N ALA A 268 16.76 -22.11 5.81
CA ALA A 268 17.21 -23.06 6.84
C ALA A 268 17.98 -24.24 6.24
N ALA A 269 17.55 -24.75 5.09
CA ALA A 269 18.24 -25.80 4.34
C ALA A 269 19.63 -25.32 3.84
N CYS A 270 19.74 -24.11 3.29
CA CYS A 270 21.02 -23.50 2.93
C CYS A 270 21.96 -23.40 4.14
N ALA A 271 21.45 -22.96 5.29
CA ALA A 271 22.24 -22.87 6.53
C ALA A 271 22.70 -24.25 7.06
N PHE A 272 22.02 -25.33 6.68
CA PHE A 272 22.46 -26.70 6.94
C PHE A 272 23.47 -27.21 5.91
N VAL A 273 23.28 -26.94 4.61
CA VAL A 273 24.10 -27.47 3.52
C VAL A 273 25.43 -26.73 3.36
N PHE A 274 25.44 -25.40 3.42
CA PHE A 274 26.63 -24.58 3.11
C PHE A 274 27.90 -24.93 3.91
N PRO A 275 27.83 -25.24 5.21
CA PRO A 275 29.01 -25.63 5.99
C PRO A 275 29.68 -26.93 5.53
N ARG A 276 28.98 -27.77 4.76
CA ARG A 276 29.50 -29.04 4.21
C ARG A 276 30.24 -28.85 2.88
N LEU A 277 30.15 -27.66 2.30
CA LEU A 277 30.76 -27.31 1.02
C LEU A 277 31.96 -26.39 1.28
N GLY A 278 33.12 -26.74 0.70
CA GLY A 278 34.35 -25.98 0.87
C GLY A 278 34.46 -24.72 0.00
N ASP A 279 33.72 -24.64 -1.11
CA ASP A 279 33.80 -23.57 -2.11
C ASP A 279 32.53 -22.70 -2.13
N TRP A 280 32.68 -21.37 -2.20
CA TRP A 280 31.58 -20.42 -2.33
C TRP A 280 30.77 -20.64 -3.61
N ARG A 281 31.39 -21.13 -4.70
CA ARG A 281 30.71 -21.47 -5.95
C ARG A 281 29.77 -22.66 -5.78
N LEU A 282 30.21 -23.68 -5.04
CA LEU A 282 29.39 -24.83 -4.70
C LEU A 282 28.23 -24.43 -3.78
N ARG A 283 28.47 -23.54 -2.82
CA ARG A 283 27.42 -22.98 -1.96
C ARG A 283 26.39 -22.18 -2.78
N LEU A 284 26.85 -21.37 -3.73
CA LEU A 284 25.98 -20.64 -4.64
C LEU A 284 25.13 -21.60 -5.48
N ALA A 285 25.75 -22.62 -6.08
CA ALA A 285 25.04 -23.64 -6.86
C ALA A 285 24.02 -24.41 -6.01
N ALA A 286 24.38 -24.80 -4.78
CA ALA A 286 23.47 -25.45 -3.84
C ALA A 286 22.31 -24.54 -3.44
N GLY A 287 22.57 -23.25 -3.18
CA GLY A 287 21.55 -22.26 -2.89
C GLY A 287 20.58 -22.07 -4.06
N ALA A 288 21.10 -22.00 -5.29
CA ALA A 288 20.28 -21.94 -6.50
C ALA A 288 19.42 -23.20 -6.68
N ALA A 289 19.98 -24.39 -6.43
CA ALA A 289 19.24 -25.64 -6.50
C ALA A 289 18.13 -25.72 -5.44
N ILE A 290 18.39 -25.30 -4.20
CA ILE A 290 17.38 -25.24 -3.13
C ILE A 290 16.28 -24.24 -3.48
N GLY A 291 16.64 -23.06 -4.00
CA GLY A 291 15.68 -22.07 -4.46
C GLY A 291 14.81 -22.58 -5.61
N ALA A 292 15.41 -23.26 -6.60
CA ALA A 292 14.70 -23.87 -7.71
C ALA A 292 13.75 -24.99 -7.24
N ALA A 293 14.18 -25.82 -6.28
CA ALA A 293 13.33 -26.85 -5.68
C ALA A 293 12.15 -26.24 -4.91
N ALA A 294 12.37 -25.16 -4.15
CA ALA A 294 11.29 -24.46 -3.45
C ALA A 294 10.29 -23.83 -4.44
N LEU A 295 10.77 -23.21 -5.52
CA LEU A 295 9.91 -22.67 -6.58
C LEU A 295 9.14 -23.79 -7.30
N ALA A 296 9.80 -24.89 -7.64
CA ALA A 296 9.15 -26.04 -8.28
C ALA A 296 8.06 -26.65 -7.37
N ALA A 297 8.33 -26.77 -6.07
CA ALA A 297 7.33 -27.21 -5.09
C ALA A 297 6.14 -26.23 -5.02
N PHE A 298 6.39 -24.93 -5.00
CA PHE A 298 5.33 -23.92 -5.04
C PHE A 298 4.47 -24.03 -6.31
N LEU A 299 5.10 -24.14 -7.48
CA LEU A 299 4.40 -24.27 -8.76
C LEU A 299 3.64 -25.60 -8.89
N ALA A 300 4.13 -26.67 -8.26
CA ALA A 300 3.43 -27.95 -8.20
C ALA A 300 2.21 -27.89 -7.27
N LEU A 301 2.29 -27.15 -6.17
CA LEU A 301 1.17 -26.93 -5.25
C LEU A 301 0.11 -26.00 -5.84
N TYR A 302 0.54 -25.01 -6.64
CA TYR A 302 -0.33 -23.94 -7.17
C TYR A 302 -0.08 -23.68 -8.67
N PRO A 303 -0.37 -24.65 -9.56
CA PRO A 303 -0.06 -24.55 -10.98
C PRO A 303 -0.83 -23.44 -11.72
N HIS A 304 -1.94 -22.97 -11.16
CA HIS A 304 -2.78 -21.90 -11.72
C HIS A 304 -2.30 -20.48 -11.40
N CYS A 305 -1.46 -20.29 -10.38
CA CYS A 305 -1.01 -18.95 -9.97
C CYS A 305 -0.15 -18.20 -11.00
N PRO A 306 0.75 -18.84 -11.78
CA PRO A 306 1.48 -18.14 -12.83
C PRO A 306 0.56 -17.50 -13.87
N ALA A 307 -0.53 -18.18 -14.26
CA ALA A 307 -1.48 -17.65 -15.25
C ALA A 307 -2.21 -16.40 -14.72
N MET A 308 -2.56 -16.37 -13.42
CA MET A 308 -3.18 -15.21 -12.77
C MET A 308 -2.20 -14.06 -12.48
N ALA A 309 -0.90 -14.34 -12.38
CA ALA A 309 0.11 -13.30 -12.17
C ALA A 309 0.32 -12.41 -13.42
N TRP A 310 0.12 -12.96 -14.62
CA TRP A 310 0.22 -12.24 -15.90
C TRP A 310 -1.12 -11.70 -16.40
N SER A 311 -2.21 -12.20 -15.82
CA SER A 311 -3.57 -11.78 -16.11
C SER A 311 -4.31 -11.63 -14.77
N PRO A 312 -4.27 -10.43 -14.13
CA PRO A 312 -5.20 -10.11 -13.06
C PRO A 312 -6.66 -10.33 -13.53
N GLU A 313 -6.85 -10.21 -14.84
CA GLU A 313 -7.98 -10.58 -15.67
C GLU A 313 -8.13 -12.12 -15.82
N GLY A 314 -7.74 -12.94 -14.83
CA GLY A 314 -7.66 -14.41 -14.95
C GLY A 314 -9.00 -15.13 -15.24
N ARG A 315 -10.08 -14.39 -15.49
CA ARG A 315 -11.26 -14.87 -16.20
C ARG A 315 -11.08 -14.47 -17.66
N ASN A 316 -11.26 -15.38 -18.62
CA ASN A 316 -11.46 -14.99 -20.02
C ASN A 316 -12.59 -13.94 -20.07
N LEU A 317 -12.24 -12.64 -20.01
CA LEU A 317 -13.19 -11.54 -20.05
C LEU A 317 -13.94 -11.76 -21.35
N THR A 318 -15.24 -12.03 -21.21
CA THR A 318 -16.04 -12.45 -22.34
C THR A 318 -16.17 -11.28 -23.31
N ALA A 319 -16.61 -11.57 -24.53
CA ALA A 319 -16.63 -10.61 -25.63
C ALA A 319 -17.58 -9.40 -25.41
N ASP A 320 -18.24 -9.29 -24.27
CA ASP A 320 -19.16 -8.20 -23.95
C ASP A 320 -18.42 -6.87 -23.79
N GLY A 321 -19.00 -5.80 -24.36
CA GLY A 321 -18.35 -4.49 -24.44
C GLY A 321 -18.07 -3.86 -23.07
N TYR A 322 -19.02 -4.00 -22.13
CA TYR A 322 -18.93 -3.38 -20.80
C TYR A 322 -17.81 -3.97 -19.92
N GLU A 323 -17.57 -5.30 -19.97
CA GLU A 323 -16.47 -5.92 -19.22
C GLU A 323 -15.11 -5.40 -19.68
N ARG A 324 -14.92 -5.32 -21.01
CA ARG A 324 -13.68 -4.81 -21.62
C ARG A 324 -13.50 -3.32 -21.36
N ASP A 325 -14.56 -2.53 -21.46
CA ASP A 325 -14.50 -1.08 -21.22
C ASP A 325 -14.28 -0.78 -19.74
N LEU A 326 -14.90 -1.54 -18.82
CA LEU A 326 -14.61 -1.44 -17.39
C LEU A 326 -13.16 -1.79 -17.09
N ALA A 327 -12.64 -2.92 -17.59
CA ALA A 327 -11.24 -3.29 -17.39
C ALA A 327 -10.29 -2.18 -17.87
N ARG A 328 -10.56 -1.57 -19.04
CA ARG A 328 -9.75 -0.47 -19.57
C ARG A 328 -9.85 0.81 -18.73
N LEU A 329 -11.05 1.22 -18.34
CA LEU A 329 -11.29 2.50 -17.67
C LEU A 329 -10.97 2.47 -16.19
N TRP A 330 -11.25 1.34 -15.52
CA TRP A 330 -10.99 1.13 -14.12
C TRP A 330 -9.57 0.61 -13.88
N LEU A 331 -9.19 -0.58 -14.38
CA LEU A 331 -7.85 -1.15 -14.10
C LEU A 331 -6.72 -0.32 -14.74
N GLY A 332 -6.93 0.24 -15.94
CA GLY A 332 -6.00 1.17 -16.58
C GLY A 332 -5.99 2.59 -15.98
N GLY A 333 -6.94 2.89 -15.10
CA GLY A 333 -7.12 4.17 -14.43
C GLY A 333 -6.57 4.25 -13.01
N ILE A 334 -6.29 3.10 -12.37
CA ILE A 334 -5.76 3.05 -10.99
C ILE A 334 -4.34 3.62 -10.97
N ARG A 335 -4.11 4.69 -10.20
CA ARG A 335 -2.80 5.37 -10.14
C ARG A 335 -1.66 4.46 -9.66
N GLU A 336 -1.99 3.41 -8.89
CA GLU A 336 -1.03 2.45 -8.35
C GLU A 336 -0.54 1.42 -9.38
N THR A 337 -1.34 1.10 -10.40
CA THR A 337 -1.00 0.11 -11.43
C THR A 337 -0.29 0.72 -12.63
N LEU A 338 -0.19 2.06 -12.68
CA LEU A 338 0.56 2.77 -13.72
C LEU A 338 2.03 2.35 -13.70
N ASN A 339 2.53 1.96 -14.86
CA ASN A 339 3.97 1.78 -15.07
C ASN A 339 4.66 3.13 -15.33
N ALA A 340 6.00 3.15 -15.26
CA ALA A 340 6.79 4.36 -15.47
C ALA A 340 6.58 5.00 -16.85
N ALA A 341 6.37 4.21 -17.91
CA ALA A 341 6.21 4.71 -19.26
C ALA A 341 4.86 5.43 -19.47
N GLU A 342 3.79 4.91 -18.87
CA GLU A 342 2.47 5.55 -18.85
C GLU A 342 2.53 6.82 -18.01
N MET A 343 3.20 6.80 -16.85
CA MET A 343 3.38 7.98 -16.02
C MET A 343 4.17 9.08 -16.75
N ALA A 344 5.26 8.73 -17.44
CA ALA A 344 6.05 9.67 -18.23
C ALA A 344 5.23 10.35 -19.34
N ARG A 345 4.28 9.62 -19.96
CA ARG A 345 3.39 10.17 -20.98
C ARG A 345 2.34 11.11 -20.41
N ARG A 346 1.89 10.89 -19.17
CA ARG A 346 0.85 11.70 -18.52
C ARG A 346 1.40 12.93 -17.80
N ASP A 347 2.45 12.75 -16.99
CA ASP A 347 3.01 13.80 -16.13
C ASP A 347 4.49 13.51 -15.80
N TYR A 348 5.40 14.22 -16.48
CA TYR A 348 6.84 14.18 -16.19
C TYR A 348 7.19 14.61 -14.77
N GLY A 349 6.36 15.45 -14.17
CA GLY A 349 6.48 15.87 -12.78
C GLY A 349 6.22 14.75 -11.81
N LEU A 350 5.12 14.04 -12.01
CA LEU A 350 4.80 12.84 -11.23
C LEU A 350 5.89 11.79 -11.39
N LEU A 351 6.44 11.62 -12.60
CA LEU A 351 7.59 10.74 -12.85
C LEU A 351 8.79 11.16 -11.98
N PHE A 352 9.17 12.43 -12.02
CA PHE A 352 10.30 12.93 -11.25
C PHE A 352 10.08 12.76 -9.73
N ILE A 353 8.92 13.17 -9.23
CA ILE A 353 8.52 13.04 -7.82
C ILE A 353 8.58 11.59 -7.36
N THR A 354 8.26 10.65 -8.25
CA THR A 354 8.21 9.20 -7.97
C THR A 354 9.61 8.58 -7.97
N TYR A 355 10.42 8.84 -9.00
CA TYR A 355 11.67 8.09 -9.27
C TYR A 355 12.96 8.84 -8.94
N GLY A 356 12.94 10.17 -8.83
CA GLY A 356 14.14 11.00 -8.64
C GLY A 356 14.89 10.65 -7.34
N PHE A 357 14.19 10.62 -6.22
CA PHE A 357 14.80 10.31 -4.91
C PHE A 357 15.28 8.85 -4.79
N PRO A 358 14.53 7.82 -5.25
CA PRO A 358 15.03 6.46 -5.34
C PRO A 358 16.32 6.30 -6.15
N LEU A 359 16.40 6.93 -7.33
CA LEU A 359 17.61 6.93 -8.15
C LEU A 359 18.79 7.59 -7.43
N ALA A 360 18.56 8.72 -6.77
CA ALA A 360 19.58 9.39 -5.95
C ALA A 360 20.06 8.47 -4.82
N GLY A 361 19.17 7.70 -4.19
CA GLY A 361 19.52 6.69 -3.18
C GLY A 361 20.42 5.57 -3.72
N LEU A 362 20.15 5.05 -4.92
CA LEU A 362 20.98 4.04 -5.58
C LEU A 362 22.36 4.59 -5.93
N VAL A 363 22.42 5.81 -6.46
CA VAL A 363 23.70 6.50 -6.76
C VAL A 363 24.48 6.73 -5.45
N ALA A 364 23.82 7.23 -4.40
CA ALA A 364 24.42 7.43 -3.09
C ALA A 364 24.98 6.12 -2.51
N ALA A 365 24.27 5.00 -2.68
CA ALA A 365 24.77 3.68 -2.32
C ALA A 365 26.06 3.35 -3.09
N GLY A 366 26.07 3.45 -4.42
CA GLY A 366 27.27 3.19 -5.23
C GLY A 366 28.47 4.05 -4.84
N LEU A 367 28.26 5.34 -4.64
CA LEU A 367 29.30 6.29 -4.24
C LEU A 367 29.81 6.01 -2.83
N LEU A 368 28.93 5.67 -1.88
CA LEU A 368 29.33 5.29 -0.53
C LEU A 368 30.12 3.97 -0.53
N ALA A 369 29.72 2.96 -1.31
CA ALA A 369 30.44 1.70 -1.44
C ALA A 369 31.85 1.87 -2.05
N ARG A 370 32.02 2.86 -2.95
CA ARG A 370 33.31 3.23 -3.52
C ARG A 370 34.19 3.97 -2.52
N ALA A 371 33.61 4.94 -1.80
CA ALA A 371 34.34 5.76 -0.83
C ALA A 371 34.66 5.01 0.48
N ARG A 372 33.83 4.03 0.84
CA ARG A 372 33.93 3.22 2.07
C ARG A 372 33.78 1.73 1.76
N PRO A 373 34.84 1.08 1.24
CA PRO A 373 34.82 -0.35 0.93
C PRO A 373 34.46 -1.24 2.12
N ASP A 374 34.73 -0.78 3.35
CA ASP A 374 34.39 -1.44 4.61
C ASP A 374 32.87 -1.54 4.86
N LEU A 375 32.07 -0.69 4.20
CA LEU A 375 30.62 -0.66 4.32
C LEU A 375 29.89 -1.36 3.16
N ARG A 376 30.63 -2.00 2.24
CA ARG A 376 30.04 -2.63 1.04
C ARG A 376 28.90 -3.60 1.34
N PRO A 377 28.98 -4.50 2.34
CA PRO A 377 27.88 -5.41 2.64
C PRO A 377 26.59 -4.67 3.03
N GLN A 378 26.70 -3.67 3.91
CA GLN A 378 25.55 -2.87 4.39
C GLN A 378 24.94 -2.05 3.26
N VAL A 379 25.78 -1.45 2.43
CA VAL A 379 25.34 -0.65 1.28
C VAL A 379 24.69 -1.53 0.21
N MET A 380 25.24 -2.72 -0.04
CA MET A 380 24.65 -3.68 -0.98
C MET A 380 23.30 -4.20 -0.48
N ALA A 381 23.15 -4.44 0.83
CA ALA A 381 21.84 -4.76 1.41
C ALA A 381 20.81 -3.66 1.16
N CYS A 382 21.18 -2.39 1.38
CA CYS A 382 20.30 -1.26 1.06
C CYS A 382 19.98 -1.19 -0.43
N ALA A 383 20.98 -1.37 -1.30
CA ALA A 383 20.81 -1.32 -2.75
C ALA A 383 19.93 -2.45 -3.28
N ILE A 384 19.97 -3.65 -2.70
CA ILE A 384 19.10 -4.77 -3.08
C ILE A 384 17.65 -4.48 -2.69
N PHE A 385 17.39 -4.07 -1.45
CA PHE A 385 16.03 -3.69 -1.01
C PHE A 385 15.47 -2.54 -1.87
N LEU A 386 16.26 -1.47 -2.04
CA LEU A 386 15.89 -0.32 -2.84
C LEU A 386 15.69 -0.69 -4.32
N GLY A 387 16.58 -1.52 -4.88
CA GLY A 387 16.50 -1.98 -6.26
C GLY A 387 15.25 -2.81 -6.52
N VAL A 388 14.88 -3.71 -5.60
CA VAL A 388 13.62 -4.48 -5.67
C VAL A 388 12.42 -3.53 -5.66
N ALA A 389 12.34 -2.62 -4.70
CA ALA A 389 11.24 -1.65 -4.64
C ALA A 389 11.18 -0.75 -5.88
N PHE A 390 12.34 -0.32 -6.38
CA PHE A 390 12.46 0.52 -7.56
C PHE A 390 12.00 -0.20 -8.82
N LEU A 391 12.44 -1.44 -9.04
CA LEU A 391 12.00 -2.26 -10.18
C LEU A 391 10.50 -2.51 -10.13
N ILE A 392 9.95 -2.85 -8.96
CA ILE A 392 8.50 -2.94 -8.77
C ILE A 392 7.85 -1.61 -9.15
N SER A 393 8.37 -0.48 -8.66
CA SER A 393 7.82 0.84 -8.97
C SER A 393 7.77 1.14 -10.47
N VAL A 394 8.77 0.69 -11.24
CA VAL A 394 8.82 0.86 -12.70
C VAL A 394 7.70 0.09 -13.40
N PHE A 395 7.37 -1.12 -12.92
CA PHE A 395 6.26 -1.92 -13.46
C PHE A 395 4.90 -1.44 -12.94
N GLN A 396 4.82 -1.09 -11.65
CA GLN A 396 3.63 -0.62 -10.96
C GLN A 396 4.01 0.40 -9.90
N ASN A 397 3.49 1.62 -10.03
CA ASN A 397 3.73 2.73 -9.13
C ASN A 397 3.50 2.42 -7.63
N ARG A 398 2.78 1.34 -7.30
CA ARG A 398 2.69 0.79 -5.93
C ARG A 398 4.06 0.59 -5.26
N GLY A 399 5.12 0.25 -6.01
CA GLY A 399 6.47 0.13 -5.46
C GLY A 399 7.10 1.45 -4.99
N ALA A 400 6.57 2.60 -5.42
CA ALA A 400 7.19 3.90 -5.22
C ALA A 400 7.27 4.33 -3.75
N MET A 401 6.23 4.04 -2.96
CA MET A 401 6.22 4.38 -1.54
C MET A 401 7.29 3.61 -0.75
N PHE A 402 7.64 2.40 -1.18
CA PHE A 402 8.74 1.64 -0.57
C PHE A 402 10.09 2.15 -1.06
N SER A 403 10.24 2.42 -2.35
CA SER A 403 11.53 2.83 -2.92
C SER A 403 11.98 4.18 -2.38
N GLN A 404 11.07 5.13 -2.15
CA GLN A 404 11.43 6.42 -1.54
C GLN A 404 11.95 6.26 -0.11
N MET A 405 11.26 5.49 0.71
CA MET A 405 11.70 5.23 2.09
C MET A 405 13.03 4.44 2.13
N LEU A 406 13.20 3.44 1.27
CA LEU A 406 14.43 2.63 1.20
C LEU A 406 15.64 3.39 0.62
N ALA A 407 15.41 4.50 -0.07
CA ALA A 407 16.46 5.41 -0.52
C ALA A 407 17.09 6.23 0.62
N VAL A 408 16.34 6.43 1.72
CA VAL A 408 16.75 7.31 2.81
C VAL A 408 18.05 6.84 3.49
N PRO A 409 18.21 5.57 3.93
CA PRO A 409 19.43 5.16 4.61
C PRO A 409 20.72 5.38 3.78
N PRO A 410 20.86 4.88 2.53
CA PRO A 410 22.08 5.08 1.76
C PRO A 410 22.32 6.57 1.42
N ALA A 411 21.27 7.35 1.15
CA ALA A 411 21.39 8.79 0.93
C ALA A 411 21.93 9.51 2.18
N ALA A 412 21.38 9.22 3.36
CA ALA A 412 21.83 9.79 4.62
C ALA A 412 23.27 9.38 4.95
N GLY A 413 23.64 8.13 4.68
CA GLY A 413 25.01 7.63 4.85
C GLY A 413 26.00 8.39 3.97
N TYR A 414 25.70 8.53 2.68
CA TYR A 414 26.57 9.25 1.75
C TYR A 414 26.68 10.75 2.06
N LEU A 415 25.56 11.42 2.37
CA LEU A 415 25.57 12.82 2.79
C LEU A 415 26.38 13.04 4.06
N THR A 416 26.27 12.14 5.05
CA THR A 416 27.09 12.21 6.26
C THR A 416 28.57 12.07 5.94
N HIS A 417 28.92 11.14 5.05
CA HIS A 417 30.30 10.98 4.59
C HIS A 417 30.84 12.27 3.96
N LEU A 418 30.09 12.87 3.02
CA LEU A 418 30.44 14.13 2.35
C LEU A 418 30.61 15.29 3.33
N LEU A 419 29.63 15.50 4.22
CA LEU A 419 29.67 16.59 5.21
C LEU A 419 30.87 16.44 6.17
N SER A 420 31.22 15.20 6.54
CA SER A 420 32.40 14.94 7.37
C SER A 420 33.72 15.26 6.66
N HIS A 421 33.75 15.18 5.33
CA HIS A 421 34.91 15.49 4.51
C HIS A 421 35.00 17.00 4.23
N ALA A 422 33.88 17.64 3.90
CA ALA A 422 33.74 19.08 3.70
C ALA A 422 34.21 19.89 4.91
N ARG A 423 33.77 19.51 6.12
CA ARG A 423 34.20 20.14 7.38
C ARG A 423 35.70 20.04 7.62
N ARG A 424 36.33 18.93 7.19
CA ARG A 424 37.78 18.74 7.30
C ARG A 424 38.57 19.59 6.30
N GLN A 425 38.00 19.88 5.14
CA GLN A 425 38.66 20.65 4.08
C GLN A 425 38.27 22.13 4.01
N LYS A 426 37.43 22.64 4.93
CA LYS A 426 36.93 24.04 4.97
C LYS A 426 36.31 24.54 3.64
N GLY A 427 35.82 23.65 2.78
CA GLY A 427 35.33 24.00 1.44
C GLY A 427 33.80 24.04 1.33
N ALA A 428 33.26 25.12 0.74
CA ALA A 428 31.83 25.27 0.40
C ALA A 428 31.38 24.42 -0.81
N ALA A 429 32.31 23.68 -1.45
CA ALA A 429 32.10 22.94 -2.70
C ALA A 429 31.04 21.81 -2.63
N TYR A 430 30.60 21.43 -1.43
CA TYR A 430 29.60 20.36 -1.24
C TYR A 430 28.17 20.88 -1.03
N ALA A 431 27.98 22.18 -0.83
CA ALA A 431 26.65 22.78 -0.68
C ALA A 431 25.72 22.52 -1.88
N PRO A 432 26.18 22.58 -3.15
CA PRO A 432 25.34 22.27 -4.31
C PRO A 432 24.88 20.81 -4.34
N LEU A 433 25.71 19.88 -3.84
CA LEU A 433 25.39 18.45 -3.83
C LEU A 433 24.38 18.11 -2.72
N VAL A 434 24.50 18.74 -1.55
CA VAL A 434 23.48 18.65 -0.49
C VAL A 434 22.16 19.26 -0.95
N ALA A 435 22.22 20.43 -1.59
CA ALA A 435 21.07 21.08 -2.19
C ALA A 435 20.45 20.21 -3.31
N ALA A 436 21.26 19.53 -4.12
CA ALA A 436 20.78 18.63 -5.16
C ALA A 436 20.06 17.41 -4.57
N VAL A 437 20.56 16.79 -3.50
CA VAL A 437 19.85 15.66 -2.86
C VAL A 437 18.52 16.12 -2.24
N ILE A 438 18.47 17.34 -1.71
CA ILE A 438 17.22 17.95 -1.22
C ILE A 438 16.30 18.34 -2.38
N ALA A 439 16.83 18.82 -3.51
CA ALA A 439 16.07 19.25 -4.68
C ALA A 439 15.55 18.10 -5.54
N LEU A 440 16.26 16.96 -5.57
CA LEU A 440 15.81 15.71 -6.19
C LEU A 440 14.65 15.04 -5.44
N ASN A 441 14.10 15.75 -4.46
CA ASN A 441 13.01 15.28 -3.64
C ASN A 441 11.64 15.67 -4.21
N GLY A 442 10.65 14.80 -4.02
CA GLY A 442 9.28 15.04 -4.46
C GLY A 442 8.59 16.26 -3.84
N MET A 443 8.84 16.54 -2.54
CA MET A 443 8.27 17.70 -1.86
C MET A 443 8.77 19.04 -2.44
N THR A 444 10.04 19.13 -2.84
CA THR A 444 10.58 20.35 -3.46
C THR A 444 9.85 20.71 -4.76
N TYR A 445 9.34 19.71 -5.48
CA TYR A 445 8.55 19.94 -6.70
C TYR A 445 7.10 20.31 -6.41
N ILE A 446 6.52 19.77 -5.34
CA ILE A 446 5.15 20.15 -4.90
C ILE A 446 5.13 21.59 -4.37
N LEU A 447 6.19 22.01 -3.67
CA LEU A 447 6.32 23.34 -3.08
C LEU A 447 6.78 24.42 -4.08
N LEU A 448 7.15 24.04 -5.31
CA LEU A 448 7.58 24.99 -6.35
C LEU A 448 6.64 24.91 -7.56
N PRO A 449 5.41 25.46 -7.44
CA PRO A 449 4.47 25.49 -8.56
C PRO A 449 5.10 26.24 -9.76
N GLY A 450 5.18 25.57 -10.90
CA GLY A 450 5.69 26.14 -12.18
C GLY A 450 6.95 25.50 -12.77
N VAL A 451 7.58 24.54 -12.09
CA VAL A 451 8.81 23.87 -12.60
C VAL A 451 8.52 22.81 -13.67
N LEU A 452 7.26 22.40 -13.84
CA LEU A 452 6.87 21.30 -14.71
C LEU A 452 5.90 21.75 -15.80
N PRO A 453 6.19 21.47 -17.08
CA PRO A 453 5.28 21.75 -18.20
C PRO A 453 4.14 20.72 -18.19
N ALA A 454 3.09 21.01 -17.43
CA ALA A 454 1.74 20.53 -17.73
C ALA A 454 0.94 21.74 -18.20
N SER A 455 -0.01 21.56 -19.11
CA SER A 455 -0.91 22.66 -19.44
C SER A 455 -1.68 23.06 -18.17
N ASP A 456 -1.75 24.35 -17.84
CA ASP A 456 -2.44 24.82 -16.63
C ASP A 456 -3.90 24.33 -16.58
N SER A 457 -4.51 24.11 -17.75
CA SER A 457 -5.87 23.58 -17.90
C SER A 457 -6.03 22.12 -17.45
N GLU A 458 -5.08 21.23 -17.76
CA GLU A 458 -5.16 19.81 -17.34
C GLU A 458 -4.99 19.67 -15.83
N ARG A 459 -4.04 20.40 -15.23
CA ARG A 459 -3.82 20.39 -13.79
C ARG A 459 -5.03 20.95 -13.02
N THR A 460 -5.63 22.02 -13.55
CA THR A 460 -6.85 22.60 -12.97
C THR A 460 -8.00 21.60 -13.05
N ARG A 461 -8.21 20.94 -14.21
CA ARG A 461 -9.24 19.92 -14.37
C ARG A 461 -9.06 18.75 -13.41
N GLU A 462 -7.85 18.23 -13.23
CA GLU A 462 -7.59 17.14 -12.27
C GLU A 462 -7.85 17.56 -10.82
N ALA A 463 -7.49 18.79 -10.45
CA ALA A 463 -7.78 19.34 -9.14
C ALA A 463 -9.29 19.50 -8.90
N ASP A 464 -10.03 19.98 -9.90
CA ASP A 464 -11.49 20.12 -9.85
C ASP A 464 -12.18 18.74 -9.76
N GLU A 465 -11.74 17.76 -10.56
CA GLU A 465 -12.25 16.38 -10.51
C GLU A 465 -12.01 15.73 -9.13
N GLN A 466 -10.85 15.99 -8.52
CA GLN A 466 -10.54 15.52 -7.17
C GLN A 466 -11.37 16.24 -6.11
N ALA A 467 -11.57 17.55 -6.24
CA ALA A 467 -12.39 18.33 -5.31
C ALA A 467 -13.85 17.90 -5.34
N ALA A 468 -14.40 17.61 -6.54
CA ALA A 468 -15.74 17.06 -6.69
C ALA A 468 -15.86 15.69 -6.02
N HIS A 469 -14.88 14.79 -6.24
CA HIS A 469 -14.84 13.49 -5.56
C HIS A 469 -14.79 13.64 -4.03
N ASP A 470 -13.89 14.48 -3.52
CA ASP A 470 -13.74 14.76 -2.08
C ASP A 470 -15.04 15.28 -1.46
N ALA A 471 -15.81 16.08 -2.20
CA ALA A 471 -17.11 16.59 -1.76
C ALA A 471 -18.17 15.48 -1.70
N CYS A 472 -18.20 14.56 -2.66
CA CYS A 472 -19.16 13.44 -2.66
C CYS A 472 -18.88 12.38 -1.59
N VAL A 473 -17.61 12.19 -1.22
CA VAL A 473 -17.21 11.18 -0.23
C VAL A 473 -17.19 11.69 1.21
N ALA A 474 -17.49 12.97 1.40
CA ALA A 474 -17.68 13.55 2.73
C ALA A 474 -18.89 12.89 3.44
N PRO A 475 -18.80 12.55 4.73
CA PRO A 475 -19.91 11.95 5.47
C PRO A 475 -21.21 12.76 5.38
N GLU A 476 -21.10 14.09 5.39
CA GLU A 476 -22.23 15.01 5.31
C GLU A 476 -22.96 14.93 3.97
N ALA A 477 -22.28 14.57 2.88
CA ALA A 477 -22.92 14.39 1.58
C ALA A 477 -23.84 13.15 1.51
N MET A 478 -23.74 12.26 2.49
CA MET A 478 -24.48 11.00 2.56
C MET A 478 -25.56 11.00 3.63
N SER A 479 -25.77 12.09 4.38
CA SER A 479 -26.75 12.15 5.47
C SER A 479 -28.17 11.85 5.00
N ASP A 480 -28.60 12.52 3.93
CA ASP A 480 -29.95 12.37 3.39
C ASP A 480 -30.18 10.94 2.88
N LEU A 481 -29.15 10.36 2.25
CA LEU A 481 -29.18 8.98 1.79
C LEU A 481 -29.28 8.02 2.99
N ALA A 482 -28.53 8.24 4.05
CA ALA A 482 -28.54 7.37 5.23
C ALA A 482 -29.89 7.31 5.97
N GLU A 483 -30.75 8.31 5.80
CA GLU A 483 -32.11 8.34 6.35
C GLU A 483 -33.13 7.58 5.50
N LEU A 484 -32.80 7.26 4.24
CA LEU A 484 -33.67 6.48 3.37
C LEU A 484 -33.73 5.01 3.83
N PRO A 485 -34.85 4.30 3.54
CA PRO A 485 -34.94 2.87 3.81
C PRO A 485 -33.75 2.11 3.22
N PRO A 486 -33.14 1.16 3.97
CA PRO A 486 -32.05 0.35 3.45
C PRO A 486 -32.44 -0.32 2.13
N GLY A 487 -31.52 -0.26 1.18
CA GLY A 487 -31.72 -0.72 -0.19
C GLY A 487 -30.40 -0.87 -0.90
N ARG A 488 -30.43 -1.40 -2.13
CA ARG A 488 -29.23 -1.66 -2.93
C ARG A 488 -28.92 -0.50 -3.87
N ILE A 489 -27.66 -0.09 -3.89
CA ILE A 489 -27.16 1.05 -4.67
C ILE A 489 -26.34 0.60 -5.88
N ALA A 490 -26.65 1.17 -7.04
CA ALA A 490 -25.75 1.27 -8.18
C ALA A 490 -25.07 2.66 -8.19
N ALA A 491 -23.74 2.69 -8.11
CA ALA A 491 -22.94 3.91 -8.05
C ALA A 491 -21.57 3.72 -8.71
N PRO A 492 -20.87 4.80 -9.09
CA PRO A 492 -19.46 4.75 -9.45
C PRO A 492 -18.64 3.94 -8.42
N ILE A 493 -17.72 3.13 -8.92
CA ILE A 493 -16.98 2.11 -8.16
C ILE A 493 -16.28 2.71 -6.94
N ASN A 494 -15.67 3.89 -7.10
CA ASN A 494 -14.90 4.51 -6.03
C ASN A 494 -15.77 5.06 -4.87
N LEU A 495 -17.09 5.21 -5.06
CA LEU A 495 -18.00 5.65 -3.99
C LEU A 495 -18.42 4.51 -3.05
N GLY A 496 -18.35 3.26 -3.51
CA GLY A 496 -18.87 2.09 -2.79
C GLY A 496 -18.43 2.00 -1.32
N PRO A 497 -17.12 2.01 -1.02
CA PRO A 497 -16.63 1.93 0.36
C PRO A 497 -17.12 3.05 1.29
N PHE A 498 -17.29 4.26 0.77
CA PHE A 498 -17.77 5.39 1.54
C PHE A 498 -19.27 5.24 1.83
N LEU A 499 -20.07 4.86 0.83
CA LEU A 499 -21.48 4.53 0.99
C LEU A 499 -21.69 3.41 2.01
N LEU A 500 -20.87 2.37 1.97
CA LEU A 500 -20.93 1.27 2.93
C LEU A 500 -20.65 1.71 4.36
N THR A 501 -19.72 2.63 4.54
CA THR A 501 -19.25 3.04 5.87
C THR A 501 -20.18 4.05 6.53
N HIS A 502 -20.86 4.89 5.75
CA HIS A 502 -21.67 6.02 6.24
C HIS A 502 -23.18 5.84 6.12
N THR A 503 -23.64 4.77 5.46
CA THR A 503 -25.08 4.50 5.28
C THR A 503 -25.43 3.05 5.64
N PRO A 504 -26.72 2.67 5.76
CA PRO A 504 -27.12 1.28 5.96
C PRO A 504 -27.26 0.48 4.65
N HIS A 505 -27.06 1.08 3.49
CA HIS A 505 -27.34 0.48 2.17
C HIS A 505 -26.33 -0.59 1.73
N SER A 506 -26.74 -1.50 0.85
CA SER A 506 -25.80 -2.36 0.12
C SER A 506 -25.34 -1.66 -1.17
N VAL A 507 -24.16 -1.99 -1.67
CA VAL A 507 -23.61 -1.43 -2.91
C VAL A 507 -23.18 -2.56 -3.84
N LEU A 508 -23.47 -2.40 -5.13
CA LEU A 508 -23.02 -3.36 -6.14
C LEU A 508 -21.50 -3.29 -6.35
N ALA A 509 -20.93 -2.10 -6.36
CA ALA A 509 -19.56 -1.86 -6.80
C ALA A 509 -18.65 -1.27 -5.73
N ALA A 510 -17.38 -1.69 -5.75
CA ALA A 510 -16.27 -1.17 -4.95
C ALA A 510 -14.96 -1.59 -5.62
N PRO A 511 -13.83 -0.88 -5.41
CA PRO A 511 -12.63 -1.03 -6.23
C PRO A 511 -11.78 -2.26 -5.84
N TYR A 512 -12.37 -3.45 -5.88
CA TYR A 512 -11.72 -4.71 -5.52
C TYR A 512 -11.85 -5.74 -6.62
N SER A 513 -10.75 -6.43 -6.95
CA SER A 513 -10.74 -7.51 -7.94
C SER A 513 -11.66 -8.67 -7.54
N THR A 514 -11.91 -8.86 -6.25
CA THR A 514 -12.89 -9.83 -5.73
C THR A 514 -14.34 -9.41 -5.96
N ASN A 515 -14.60 -8.13 -6.24
CA ASN A 515 -15.91 -7.56 -6.54
C ASN A 515 -16.10 -7.26 -8.05
N LEU A 516 -15.48 -8.06 -8.92
CA LEU A 516 -15.53 -7.79 -10.35
C LEU A 516 -16.96 -7.85 -10.91
N ASP A 517 -17.74 -8.87 -10.53
CA ASP A 517 -19.11 -9.07 -11.04
C ASP A 517 -20.04 -7.91 -10.66
N GLY A 518 -19.99 -7.49 -9.39
CA GLY A 518 -20.75 -6.32 -8.92
C GLY A 518 -20.29 -5.01 -9.57
N SER A 519 -19.00 -4.87 -9.85
CA SER A 519 -18.47 -3.69 -10.55
C SER A 519 -18.88 -3.64 -12.02
N ILE A 520 -18.90 -4.79 -12.72
CA ILE A 520 -19.42 -4.91 -14.09
C ILE A 520 -20.90 -4.57 -14.12
N ALA A 521 -21.67 -5.12 -13.19
CA ALA A 521 -23.10 -4.86 -13.09
C ALA A 521 -23.43 -3.38 -12.88
N ALA A 522 -22.79 -2.73 -11.89
CA ALA A 522 -23.00 -1.31 -11.64
C ALA A 522 -22.58 -0.46 -12.85
N TYR A 523 -21.44 -0.76 -13.47
CA TYR A 523 -20.97 -0.05 -14.65
C TYR A 523 -21.95 -0.18 -15.82
N ALA A 524 -22.45 -1.39 -16.08
CA ALA A 524 -23.45 -1.64 -17.13
C ALA A 524 -24.74 -0.85 -16.87
N ILE A 525 -25.24 -0.80 -15.63
CA ILE A 525 -26.41 0.02 -15.27
C ILE A 525 -26.15 1.51 -15.53
N LEU A 526 -24.99 2.03 -15.13
CA LEU A 526 -24.68 3.46 -15.28
C LEU A 526 -24.43 3.87 -16.74
N ALA A 527 -23.88 2.96 -17.55
CA ALA A 527 -23.47 3.22 -18.93
C ALA A 527 -24.54 2.92 -19.99
N SER A 528 -25.46 1.98 -19.72
CA SER A 528 -26.55 1.63 -20.64
C SER A 528 -27.55 2.77 -20.82
N GLU A 529 -28.24 2.77 -21.96
CA GLU A 529 -29.40 3.64 -22.19
C GLU A 529 -30.50 3.38 -21.13
N PRO A 530 -31.36 4.37 -20.80
CA PRO A 530 -32.26 4.28 -19.65
C PRO A 530 -33.14 3.03 -19.58
N ALA A 531 -33.73 2.57 -20.69
CA ALA A 531 -34.61 1.41 -20.69
C ALA A 531 -33.85 0.11 -20.31
N GLU A 532 -32.69 -0.11 -20.91
CA GLU A 532 -31.84 -1.28 -20.62
C GLU A 532 -31.24 -1.19 -19.21
N ALA A 533 -30.79 0.01 -18.80
CA ALA A 533 -30.25 0.25 -17.48
C ALA A 533 -31.27 -0.08 -16.37
N LEU A 534 -32.53 0.31 -16.56
CA LEU A 534 -33.63 0.01 -15.63
C LEU A 534 -33.98 -1.48 -15.58
N GLU A 535 -33.95 -2.18 -16.71
CA GLU A 535 -34.13 -3.63 -16.75
C GLU A 535 -33.03 -4.34 -15.96
N ARG A 536 -31.76 -3.98 -16.20
CA ARG A 536 -30.60 -4.50 -15.46
C ARG A 536 -30.69 -4.21 -13.97
N ALA A 537 -31.10 -3.00 -13.61
CA ALA A 537 -31.24 -2.58 -12.23
C ALA A 537 -32.33 -3.37 -11.50
N ARG A 538 -33.49 -3.63 -12.15
CA ARG A 538 -34.57 -4.46 -11.59
C ARG A 538 -34.13 -5.92 -11.39
N MET A 539 -33.41 -6.51 -12.35
CA MET A 539 -32.90 -7.89 -12.22
C MET A 539 -31.97 -8.07 -11.00
N LEU A 540 -31.28 -7.00 -10.60
CA LEU A 540 -30.37 -7.00 -9.47
C LEU A 540 -30.97 -6.34 -8.23
N GLU A 541 -32.29 -6.07 -8.22
CA GLU A 541 -33.01 -5.48 -7.09
C GLU A 541 -32.36 -4.17 -6.61
N VAL A 542 -31.94 -3.31 -7.54
CA VAL A 542 -31.39 -1.99 -7.22
C VAL A 542 -32.54 -1.05 -6.85
N ASP A 543 -32.44 -0.44 -5.68
CA ASP A 543 -33.42 0.55 -5.20
C ASP A 543 -32.99 1.98 -5.57
N TYR A 544 -31.69 2.23 -5.57
CA TYR A 544 -31.12 3.56 -5.67
C TYR A 544 -29.98 3.64 -6.70
N ILE A 545 -29.95 4.74 -7.44
CA ILE A 545 -28.82 5.14 -8.26
C ILE A 545 -28.20 6.38 -7.64
N VAL A 546 -26.89 6.32 -7.39
CA VAL A 546 -26.13 7.42 -6.80
C VAL A 546 -25.07 7.89 -7.78
N THR A 547 -25.01 9.19 -8.04
CA THR A 547 -24.01 9.80 -8.92
C THR A 547 -23.20 10.87 -8.19
N CYS A 548 -22.00 11.15 -8.71
CA CYS A 548 -21.10 12.19 -8.21
C CYS A 548 -20.66 13.07 -9.39
N PRO A 549 -21.47 14.07 -9.77
CA PRO A 549 -21.17 14.95 -10.88
C PRO A 549 -19.78 15.60 -10.73
N GLY A 550 -19.04 15.65 -11.83
CA GLY A 550 -17.71 16.28 -11.87
C GLY A 550 -16.56 15.40 -11.37
N ALA A 551 -16.81 14.27 -10.71
CA ALA A 551 -15.74 13.34 -10.37
C ALA A 551 -15.15 12.66 -11.63
N SER A 552 -13.86 12.31 -11.56
CA SER A 552 -13.12 11.75 -12.70
C SER A 552 -13.76 10.47 -13.28
N GLU A 553 -14.30 9.61 -12.42
CA GLU A 553 -14.97 8.37 -12.84
C GLU A 553 -16.26 8.66 -13.62
N SER A 554 -17.14 9.51 -13.06
CA SER A 554 -18.34 9.98 -13.75
C SER A 554 -18.02 10.61 -15.11
N GLY A 555 -17.01 11.50 -15.15
CA GLY A 555 -16.58 12.14 -16.40
C GLY A 555 -16.08 11.13 -17.45
N LYS A 556 -15.40 10.05 -17.04
CA LYS A 556 -14.94 8.99 -17.96
C LYS A 556 -16.11 8.17 -18.53
N ILE A 557 -17.07 7.80 -17.69
CA ILE A 557 -18.27 7.07 -18.12
C ILE A 557 -19.09 7.95 -19.08
N GLY A 558 -19.38 9.20 -18.72
CA GLY A 558 -20.18 10.11 -19.52
C GLY A 558 -19.55 10.43 -20.89
N ARG A 559 -18.22 10.57 -20.98
CA ARG A 559 -17.53 10.76 -22.27
C ARG A 559 -17.61 9.52 -23.17
N ARG A 560 -17.64 8.32 -22.58
CA ARG A 560 -17.67 7.05 -23.32
C ARG A 560 -19.09 6.65 -23.73
N TYR A 561 -20.08 6.97 -22.90
CA TYR A 561 -21.50 6.65 -23.06
C TYR A 561 -22.36 7.88 -22.80
N PRO A 562 -22.36 8.89 -23.70
CA PRO A 562 -23.07 10.15 -23.47
C PRO A 562 -24.58 9.98 -23.32
N GLU A 563 -25.16 8.94 -23.95
CA GLU A 563 -26.59 8.62 -23.88
C GLU A 563 -26.96 7.70 -22.70
N GLY A 564 -25.97 7.31 -21.89
CA GLY A 564 -26.17 6.41 -20.75
C GLY A 564 -27.02 7.02 -19.64
N LEU A 565 -27.53 6.16 -18.75
CA LEU A 565 -28.39 6.58 -17.65
C LEU A 565 -27.70 7.59 -16.72
N MET A 566 -26.45 7.34 -16.33
CA MET A 566 -25.73 8.21 -15.39
C MET A 566 -25.53 9.65 -15.89
N PRO A 567 -24.99 9.93 -17.10
CA PRO A 567 -24.83 11.31 -17.57
C PRO A 567 -26.17 12.04 -17.73
N ARG A 568 -27.25 11.36 -18.12
CA ARG A 568 -28.60 11.94 -18.15
C ARG A 568 -29.07 12.39 -16.76
N LEU A 569 -28.90 11.53 -15.75
CA LEU A 569 -29.18 11.87 -14.36
C LEU A 569 -28.27 13.01 -13.85
N GLU A 570 -27.00 13.05 -14.25
CA GLU A 570 -26.08 14.16 -13.92
C GLU A 570 -26.44 15.47 -14.65
N ASN A 571 -27.24 15.42 -15.71
CA ASN A 571 -27.80 16.60 -16.38
C ASN A 571 -29.20 16.99 -15.87
N GLY A 572 -29.74 16.25 -14.90
CA GLY A 572 -31.07 16.50 -14.34
C GLY A 572 -32.22 15.89 -15.15
N GLU A 573 -31.92 15.08 -16.17
CA GLU A 573 -32.92 14.32 -16.89
C GLU A 573 -33.30 13.07 -16.09
N THR A 574 -34.58 12.90 -15.77
CA THR A 574 -35.10 11.73 -15.04
C THR A 574 -35.98 10.89 -15.97
N PRO A 575 -35.46 9.77 -16.53
CA PRO A 575 -36.25 8.87 -17.37
C PRO A 575 -37.46 8.29 -16.61
N PRO A 576 -38.53 7.86 -17.32
CA PRO A 576 -39.64 7.16 -16.70
C PRO A 576 -39.17 5.98 -15.84
N GLY A 577 -39.68 5.85 -14.61
CA GLY A 577 -39.25 4.83 -13.65
C GLY A 577 -38.10 5.26 -12.73
N VAL A 578 -37.58 6.49 -12.87
CA VAL A 578 -36.58 7.08 -11.97
C VAL A 578 -37.11 8.39 -11.42
N ARG A 579 -36.95 8.61 -10.10
CA ARG A 579 -37.25 9.92 -9.48
C ARG A 579 -36.13 10.38 -8.54
N PRO A 580 -35.94 11.69 -8.36
CA PRO A 580 -35.03 12.20 -7.34
C PRO A 580 -35.46 11.73 -5.94
N ALA A 581 -34.48 11.43 -5.09
CA ALA A 581 -34.70 10.94 -3.72
C ALA A 581 -33.84 11.65 -2.67
N GLY A 582 -32.90 12.50 -3.08
CA GLY A 582 -32.06 13.30 -2.17
C GLY A 582 -30.91 13.98 -2.92
N GLY A 583 -30.27 14.97 -2.29
CA GLY A 583 -29.05 15.57 -2.80
C GLY A 583 -29.18 16.35 -4.12
N ALA A 584 -30.37 16.87 -4.44
CA ALA A 584 -30.60 17.62 -5.68
C ALA A 584 -29.66 18.84 -5.83
N ASP A 585 -29.38 19.52 -4.71
CA ASP A 585 -28.43 20.65 -4.62
C ASP A 585 -27.10 20.27 -3.95
N GLY A 586 -26.91 18.98 -3.64
CA GLY A 586 -25.72 18.45 -2.97
C GLY A 586 -24.66 17.94 -3.96
N PRO A 587 -23.44 17.66 -3.47
CA PRO A 587 -22.39 17.07 -4.31
C PRO A 587 -22.74 15.65 -4.78
N LEU A 588 -23.51 14.90 -3.98
CA LEU A 588 -23.98 13.56 -4.28
C LEU A 588 -25.45 13.62 -4.68
N ARG A 589 -25.81 13.02 -5.83
CA ARG A 589 -27.20 12.99 -6.31
C ARG A 589 -27.79 11.60 -6.14
N VAL A 590 -28.96 11.53 -5.53
CA VAL A 590 -29.65 10.27 -5.22
C VAL A 590 -30.94 10.18 -6.02
N TYR A 591 -31.09 9.07 -6.72
CA TYR A 591 -32.28 8.72 -7.46
C TYR A 591 -32.84 7.39 -6.97
N ARG A 592 -34.16 7.27 -6.90
CA ARG A 592 -34.86 6.05 -6.53
C ARG A 592 -35.55 5.45 -7.74
N LEU A 593 -35.44 4.14 -7.89
CA LEU A 593 -36.18 3.39 -8.91
C LEU A 593 -37.62 3.17 -8.45
N GLN A 594 -38.55 3.24 -9.40
CA GLN A 594 -39.96 2.94 -9.21
C GLN A 594 -40.28 1.61 -9.91
N ASP A 595 -41.25 0.90 -9.34
CA ASP A 595 -41.77 -0.34 -9.92
C ASP A 595 -42.29 -0.12 -11.36
#